data_AF-A0A958MQM8-F1
#
_entry.id   AF-A0A958MQM8-F1
#
_cell.length_a   1.000
_cell.length_b   1.000
_cell.length_c   1.000
_cell.angle_alpha   90.00
_cell.angle_beta   90.00
_cell.angle_gamma   90.00
#
_symmetry.space_group_name_H-M   'P 1'
#
loop_
_entity.id
_entity.type
_entity.pdbx_description
1 polymer ?
#
loop_
_entity_poly.entity_id
_entity_poly.type
_entity_poly.pdbx_seq_one_letter_code
_entity_poly.pdbx_strand_id
1 'polypeptide(L)'
;KKLNWSPDIIHVNGWLASLLPLYLKEFYKDEPLFTESKIVTSIYNQSFEGALDKEMVNKVKFDNIDEAKIKLLVTPNYTNLMKIAIDHSDALIKGSIDLPKDLEDHLDACEKPVLDYFPIEEFAEPYTEFYNTKVLN
;
A
#
# COMPACT_ATOMS: atom_id res chain seq x y z
N LYS A 1 -5.38 27.33 -6.54
CA LYS A 1 -4.29 27.46 -5.53
C LYS A 1 -3.55 26.13 -5.52
N LYS A 2 -2.32 26.05 -6.04
CA LYS A 2 -1.47 24.86 -5.82
C LYS A 2 -1.10 24.87 -4.33
N LEU A 3 -1.42 23.78 -3.62
CA LEU A 3 -0.91 23.56 -2.27
C LEU A 3 0.60 23.41 -2.43
N ASN A 4 1.37 24.39 -1.96
CA ASN A 4 2.83 24.43 -2.09
C ASN A 4 3.50 23.51 -1.06
N TRP A 5 2.89 22.35 -0.83
CA TRP A 5 3.19 21.41 0.25
C TRP A 5 3.30 20.01 -0.34
N SER A 6 4.43 19.36 -0.08
CA SER A 6 4.69 17.96 -0.37
C SER A 6 4.52 17.15 0.91
N PRO A 7 3.81 16.02 0.90
CA PRO A 7 3.70 15.16 2.06
C PRO A 7 5.00 14.40 2.32
N ASP A 8 5.45 14.36 3.57
CA ASP A 8 6.54 13.46 3.97
C ASP A 8 6.08 11.99 3.96
N ILE A 9 4.83 11.75 4.39
CA ILE A 9 4.21 10.42 4.44
C ILE A 9 2.83 10.45 3.78
N ILE A 10 2.58 9.47 2.92
CA ILE A 10 1.26 9.15 2.37
C ILE A 10 0.82 7.82 2.96
N HIS A 11 -0.15 7.87 3.88
CA HIS A 11 -0.66 6.67 4.57
C HIS A 11 -1.95 6.16 3.92
N VAL A 12 -1.86 4.98 3.32
CA VAL A 12 -2.93 4.27 2.63
C VAL A 12 -3.60 3.27 3.56
N ASN A 13 -4.92 3.29 3.62
CA ASN A 13 -5.70 2.43 4.52
C ASN A 13 -6.52 1.41 3.72
N GLY A 14 -6.12 0.14 3.80
CA GLY A 14 -6.89 -0.99 3.31
C GLY A 14 -7.02 -1.07 1.78
N TRP A 15 -7.92 -1.94 1.34
CA TRP A 15 -7.99 -2.37 -0.06
C TRP A 15 -8.60 -1.33 -1.00
N LEU A 16 -9.47 -0.44 -0.49
CA LEU A 16 -10.16 0.54 -1.33
C LEU A 16 -9.18 1.51 -2.02
N ALA A 17 -8.07 1.82 -1.35
CA ALA A 17 -7.01 2.69 -1.87
C ALA A 17 -5.74 1.91 -2.29
N SER A 18 -5.84 0.59 -2.47
CA SER A 18 -4.70 -0.30 -2.77
C SER A 18 -3.94 0.01 -4.05
N LEU A 19 -4.57 0.70 -5.02
CA LEU A 19 -3.90 1.14 -6.24
C LEU A 19 -3.08 2.42 -6.05
N LEU A 20 -3.33 3.21 -5.01
CA LEU A 20 -2.64 4.49 -4.83
C LEU A 20 -1.10 4.34 -4.76
N PRO A 21 -0.53 3.38 -4.01
CA PRO A 21 0.92 3.13 -4.02
C PRO A 21 1.47 2.85 -5.43
N LEU A 22 0.79 2.00 -6.20
CA LEU A 22 1.16 1.67 -7.58
C LEU A 22 1.21 2.94 -8.45
N TYR A 23 0.14 3.74 -8.42
CA TYR A 23 0.08 4.96 -9.24
C TYR A 23 1.13 5.99 -8.83
N LEU A 24 1.40 6.14 -7.53
CA LEU A 24 2.44 7.05 -7.06
C LEU A 24 3.84 6.61 -7.53
N LYS A 25 4.13 5.30 -7.52
CA LYS A 25 5.45 4.77 -7.90
C LYS A 25 5.66 4.56 -9.41
N GLU A 26 4.60 4.40 -10.18
CA GLU A 26 4.70 4.07 -11.61
C GLU A 26 4.22 5.19 -12.53
N PHE A 27 3.07 5.79 -12.20
CA PHE A 27 2.45 6.84 -13.03
C PHE A 27 2.93 8.25 -12.65
N TYR A 28 2.98 8.56 -11.35
CA TYR A 28 3.40 9.86 -10.83
C TYR A 28 4.88 9.89 -10.39
N LYS A 29 5.69 8.91 -10.81
CA LYS A 29 7.10 8.79 -10.41
C LYS A 29 7.95 10.02 -10.77
N ASP A 30 7.58 10.70 -11.85
CA ASP A 30 8.27 11.89 -12.36
C ASP A 30 7.66 13.20 -11.80
N GLU A 31 6.61 13.12 -10.97
CA GLU A 31 6.04 14.30 -10.31
C GLU A 31 6.92 14.68 -9.09
N PRO A 32 7.58 15.86 -9.13
CA PRO A 32 8.48 16.29 -8.04
C PRO A 32 7.78 16.43 -6.68
N LEU A 33 6.45 16.51 -6.68
CA LEU A 33 5.64 16.63 -5.47
C LEU A 33 5.71 15.37 -4.59
N PHE A 34 5.95 14.19 -5.17
CA PHE A 34 5.89 12.92 -4.46
C PHE A 34 7.22 12.17 -4.40
N THR A 35 8.28 12.71 -5.01
CA THR A 35 9.60 12.06 -5.09
C THR A 35 10.17 11.72 -3.72
N GLU A 36 9.98 12.61 -2.74
CA GLU A 36 10.47 12.42 -1.36
C GLU A 36 9.42 11.79 -0.44
N SER A 37 8.18 11.60 -0.90
CA SER A 37 7.10 11.06 -0.09
C SER A 37 7.29 9.57 0.17
N LYS A 38 7.19 9.17 1.44
CA LYS A 38 7.16 7.76 1.84
C LYS A 38 5.74 7.22 1.84
N ILE A 39 5.53 6.07 1.22
CA ILE A 39 4.21 5.44 1.14
C ILE A 39 4.11 4.35 2.21
N VAL A 40 3.14 4.50 3.11
CA VAL A 40 2.82 3.50 4.14
C VAL A 40 1.47 2.88 3.83
N THR A 41 1.35 1.55 3.89
CA THR A 41 0.04 0.89 3.72
C THR A 41 -0.34 0.08 4.96
N SER A 42 -1.52 0.34 5.50
CA SER A 42 -2.17 -0.49 6.52
C SER A 42 -3.03 -1.58 5.90
N ILE A 43 -2.80 -2.82 6.32
CA ILE A 43 -3.49 -4.03 5.83
C ILE A 43 -4.42 -4.53 6.91
N TYR A 44 -5.69 -4.76 6.55
CA TYR A 44 -6.75 -5.16 7.49
C TYR A 44 -7.35 -6.49 7.07
N ASN A 45 -7.86 -7.28 8.01
CA ASN A 45 -8.58 -8.52 7.68
C ASN A 45 -9.98 -8.29 7.07
N GLN A 46 -10.40 -7.02 6.92
CA GLN A 46 -11.65 -6.66 6.28
C GLN A 46 -11.54 -6.82 4.75
N SER A 47 -11.80 -8.05 4.29
CA SER A 47 -11.80 -8.43 2.88
C SER A 47 -13.16 -8.24 2.20
N PHE A 48 -13.20 -8.52 0.90
CA PHE A 48 -14.43 -8.71 0.12
C PHE A 48 -14.40 -10.10 -0.54
N GLU A 49 -15.58 -10.66 -0.80
CA GLU A 49 -15.72 -11.95 -1.48
C GLU A 49 -15.63 -11.80 -3.00
N GLY A 50 -15.05 -12.81 -3.65
CA GLY A 50 -14.90 -12.84 -5.11
C GLY A 50 -13.79 -11.93 -5.62
N ALA A 51 -14.03 -11.32 -6.77
CA ALA A 51 -13.09 -10.42 -7.44
C ALA A 51 -13.83 -9.21 -7.98
N LEU A 52 -13.13 -8.08 -8.08
CA LEU A 52 -13.61 -6.91 -8.82
C LEU A 52 -13.67 -7.22 -10.32
N ASP A 53 -14.10 -6.21 -11.09
CA ASP A 53 -14.16 -6.28 -12.56
C ASP A 53 -12.79 -6.67 -13.15
N LYS A 54 -12.75 -7.77 -13.92
CA LYS A 54 -11.53 -8.27 -14.55
C LYS A 54 -10.96 -7.29 -15.59
N GLU A 55 -11.77 -6.37 -16.10
CA GLU A 55 -11.31 -5.28 -16.98
C GLU A 55 -10.49 -4.22 -16.24
N MET A 56 -10.38 -4.30 -14.92
CA MET A 56 -9.53 -3.41 -14.11
C MET A 56 -8.08 -3.40 -14.59
N VAL A 57 -7.50 -4.56 -14.93
CA VAL A 57 -6.13 -4.63 -15.44
C VAL A 57 -5.95 -3.83 -16.74
N ASN A 58 -6.95 -3.85 -17.62
CA ASN A 58 -6.92 -3.10 -18.88
C ASN A 58 -7.01 -1.59 -18.65
N LYS A 59 -7.81 -1.16 -17.66
CA LYS A 59 -7.91 0.25 -17.26
C LYS A 59 -6.58 0.77 -16.71
N VAL A 60 -5.93 0.00 -15.83
CA VAL A 60 -4.63 0.40 -15.28
C VAL A 60 -3.52 0.36 -16.34
N LYS A 61 -3.56 -0.62 -17.25
CA LYS A 61 -2.64 -0.70 -18.40
C LYS A 61 -2.78 0.47 -19.36
N PHE A 62 -4.00 1.01 -19.53
CA PHE A 62 -4.24 2.18 -20.37
C PHE A 62 -3.45 3.42 -19.90
N ASP A 63 -3.13 3.49 -18.60
CA ASP A 63 -2.32 4.56 -18.01
C ASP A 63 -0.80 4.37 -18.22
N ASN A 64 -0.38 3.46 -19.11
CA ASN A 64 1.03 3.14 -19.43
C ASN A 64 1.86 2.59 -18.25
N ILE A 65 1.21 1.95 -17.28
CA ILE A 65 1.89 1.20 -16.23
C ILE A 65 2.37 -0.15 -16.79
N ASP A 66 3.60 -0.56 -16.46
CA ASP A 66 4.20 -1.81 -16.93
C ASP A 66 3.33 -3.02 -16.52
N GLU A 67 3.02 -3.89 -17.48
CA GLU A 67 2.26 -5.12 -17.27
C GLU A 67 2.86 -6.00 -16.19
N ALA A 68 4.20 -6.01 -16.05
CA ALA A 68 4.89 -6.77 -15.01
C ALA A 68 4.47 -6.37 -13.59
N LYS A 69 4.11 -5.11 -13.38
CA LYS A 69 3.71 -4.53 -12.09
C LYS A 69 2.25 -4.77 -11.75
N ILE A 70 1.43 -5.08 -12.77
CA ILE A 70 -0.03 -5.23 -12.64
C ILE A 70 -0.53 -6.64 -12.92
N LYS A 71 0.36 -7.64 -13.05
CA LYS A 71 0.00 -9.05 -13.31
C LYS A 71 -1.04 -9.59 -12.32
N LEU A 72 -0.96 -9.18 -11.06
CA LEU A 72 -1.89 -9.60 -10.01
C LEU A 72 -3.32 -9.05 -10.23
N LEU A 73 -3.49 -7.94 -10.97
CA LEU A 73 -4.81 -7.37 -11.30
C LEU A 73 -5.60 -8.20 -12.32
N VAL A 74 -5.00 -9.20 -12.96
CA VAL A 74 -5.76 -10.14 -13.82
C VAL A 74 -6.87 -10.84 -13.02
N THR A 75 -6.63 -11.07 -11.73
CA THR A 75 -7.65 -11.50 -10.78
C THR A 75 -7.70 -10.49 -9.64
N PRO A 76 -8.50 -9.42 -9.74
CA PRO A 76 -8.51 -8.35 -8.75
C PRO A 76 -9.35 -8.74 -7.52
N ASN A 77 -8.95 -9.82 -6.85
CA ASN A 77 -9.46 -10.19 -5.54
C ASN A 77 -8.76 -9.38 -4.44
N TYR A 78 -9.30 -9.45 -3.23
CA TYR A 78 -8.77 -8.71 -2.10
C TYR A 78 -7.26 -8.95 -1.90
N THR A 79 -6.83 -10.21 -1.92
CA THR A 79 -5.44 -10.59 -1.67
C THR A 79 -4.49 -9.99 -2.71
N ASN A 80 -4.83 -10.06 -3.99
CA ASN A 80 -4.01 -9.54 -5.07
C ASN A 80 -3.93 -8.01 -5.06
N LEU A 81 -5.02 -7.33 -4.69
CA LEU A 81 -5.01 -5.88 -4.50
C LEU A 81 -4.08 -5.48 -3.35
N MET A 82 -4.16 -6.18 -2.22
CA MET A 82 -3.27 -5.91 -1.09
C MET A 82 -1.81 -6.24 -1.41
N LYS A 83 -1.53 -7.32 -2.14
CA LYS A 83 -0.17 -7.63 -2.61
C LYS A 83 0.42 -6.52 -3.49
N ILE A 84 -0.37 -5.94 -4.40
CA ILE A 84 0.06 -4.79 -5.19
C ILE A 84 0.36 -3.58 -4.30
N ALA A 85 -0.50 -3.29 -3.32
CA ALA A 85 -0.27 -2.20 -2.40
C ALA A 85 1.02 -2.43 -1.58
N ILE A 86 1.25 -3.67 -1.14
CA ILE A 86 2.46 -4.08 -0.42
C ILE A 86 3.70 -3.87 -1.30
N ASP A 87 3.68 -4.36 -2.54
CA ASP A 87 4.81 -4.30 -3.47
C ASP A 87 5.25 -2.87 -3.78
N HIS A 88 4.31 -1.92 -3.83
CA HIS A 88 4.55 -0.52 -4.19
C HIS A 88 4.59 0.45 -2.99
N SER A 89 4.52 -0.06 -1.76
CA SER A 89 4.70 0.76 -0.54
C SER A 89 6.15 0.72 -0.03
N ASP A 90 6.56 1.74 0.71
CA ASP A 90 7.88 1.82 1.34
C ASP A 90 7.88 1.16 2.73
N ALA A 91 6.75 1.20 3.45
CA ALA A 91 6.57 0.55 4.74
C ALA A 91 5.12 0.07 4.94
N LEU A 92 4.92 -0.84 5.89
CA LEU A 92 3.69 -1.61 6.02
C LEU A 92 3.24 -1.65 7.49
N ILE A 93 1.94 -1.75 7.70
CA ILE A 93 1.36 -1.84 9.05
C ILE A 93 0.28 -2.92 9.07
N LYS A 94 0.34 -3.83 10.04
CA LYS A 94 -0.74 -4.78 10.32
C LYS A 94 -1.86 -4.05 11.07
N GLY A 95 -2.95 -3.73 10.36
CA GLY A 95 -4.13 -3.06 10.90
C GLY A 95 -5.13 -4.01 11.58
N SER A 96 -4.84 -5.30 11.66
CA SER A 96 -5.67 -6.31 12.31
C SER A 96 -4.79 -7.33 13.03
N ILE A 97 -5.31 -7.94 14.10
CA ILE A 97 -4.62 -8.95 14.91
C ILE A 97 -4.17 -10.12 14.03
N ASP A 98 -5.09 -10.62 13.21
CA ASP A 98 -4.85 -11.73 12.28
C ASP A 98 -5.02 -11.23 10.86
N LEU A 99 -4.15 -11.67 9.96
CA LEU A 99 -4.31 -11.46 8.52
C LEU A 99 -4.45 -12.81 7.80
N PRO A 100 -5.00 -12.83 6.58
CA PRO A 100 -4.97 -14.03 5.76
C PRO A 100 -3.53 -14.51 5.58
N LYS A 101 -3.27 -15.80 5.78
CA LYS A 101 -1.93 -16.38 5.70
C LYS A 101 -1.17 -16.01 4.41
N ASP A 102 -1.86 -15.97 3.28
CA ASP A 102 -1.25 -15.59 1.99
C ASP A 102 -0.77 -14.13 1.95
N LEU A 103 -1.32 -13.24 2.78
CA LEU A 103 -0.82 -11.89 2.98
C LEU A 103 0.30 -11.82 4.02
N GLU A 104 0.23 -12.63 5.07
CA GLU A 104 1.32 -12.74 6.06
C GLU A 104 2.60 -13.28 5.41
N ASP A 105 2.50 -14.36 4.65
CA ASP A 105 3.63 -14.95 3.91
C ASP A 105 4.23 -13.92 2.92
N HIS A 106 3.39 -13.08 2.30
CA HIS A 106 3.82 -12.02 1.38
C HIS A 106 4.46 -10.84 2.10
N LEU A 107 3.96 -10.48 3.29
CA LEU A 107 4.55 -9.47 4.17
C LEU A 107 5.94 -9.88 4.65
N ASP A 108 6.07 -11.13 5.12
CA ASP A 108 7.32 -11.66 5.66
C ASP A 108 8.38 -11.84 4.56
N ALA A 109 7.96 -12.07 3.32
CA ALA A 109 8.85 -12.12 2.16
C ALA A 109 9.36 -10.74 1.71
N CYS A 110 8.76 -9.64 2.19
CA CYS A 110 9.17 -8.28 1.85
C CYS A 110 10.30 -7.80 2.77
N GLU A 111 11.40 -7.31 2.19
CA GLU A 111 12.47 -6.63 2.93
C GLU A 111 12.10 -5.18 3.28
N LYS A 112 10.90 -4.97 3.85
CA LYS A 112 10.35 -3.64 4.16
C LYS A 112 10.07 -3.51 5.65
N PRO A 113 10.12 -2.30 6.23
CA PRO A 113 9.68 -2.10 7.61
C PRO A 113 8.20 -2.44 7.76
N VAL A 114 7.89 -3.31 8.73
CA VAL A 114 6.52 -3.69 9.08
C VAL A 114 6.29 -3.35 10.54
N LEU A 115 5.20 -2.64 10.83
CA LEU A 115 4.69 -2.44 12.18
C LEU A 115 3.62 -3.50 12.47
N ASP A 116 3.75 -4.19 13.59
CA ASP A 116 2.74 -5.14 14.07
C ASP A 116 1.46 -4.42 14.53
N TYR A 117 0.42 -5.19 14.80
CA TYR A 117 -0.86 -4.66 15.24
C TYR A 117 -0.78 -4.08 16.64
N PHE A 118 -1.33 -2.87 16.80
CA PHE A 118 -1.54 -2.22 18.10
C PHE A 118 -3.01 -1.85 18.29
N PRO A 119 -3.60 -2.07 19.48
CA PRO A 119 -4.93 -1.59 19.81
C PRO A 119 -5.05 -0.07 19.70
N ILE A 120 -6.27 0.43 19.45
CA ILE A 120 -6.53 1.87 19.31
C ILE A 120 -6.21 2.71 20.56
N GLU A 121 -6.04 2.06 21.72
CA GLU A 121 -5.67 2.72 22.97
C GLU A 121 -4.15 2.91 23.07
N GLU A 122 -3.37 2.09 22.36
CA GLU A 122 -1.91 2.02 22.49
C GLU A 122 -1.17 2.38 21.19
N PHE A 123 -1.87 2.51 20.06
CA PHE A 123 -1.24 2.67 18.74
C PHE A 123 -0.44 3.98 18.57
N ALA A 124 -0.75 5.04 19.31
CA ALA A 124 -0.23 6.37 19.04
C ALA A 124 1.31 6.46 19.14
N GLU A 125 1.89 5.88 20.19
CA GLU A 125 3.34 5.88 20.42
C GLU A 125 4.09 4.97 19.41
N PRO A 126 3.70 3.69 19.22
CA PRO A 126 4.32 2.81 18.22
C PRO A 126 4.25 3.36 16.79
N TYR A 127 3.13 3.95 16.37
CA TYR A 127 3.02 4.54 15.04
C TYR A 127 3.94 5.76 14.89
N THR A 128 4.00 6.61 15.90
CA THR A 128 4.88 7.79 15.89
C THR A 128 6.35 7.36 15.81
N GLU A 129 6.76 6.37 16.60
CA GLU A 129 8.11 5.82 16.57
C GLU A 129 8.41 5.18 15.21
N PHE A 130 7.48 4.39 14.67
CA PHE A 130 7.62 3.75 13.37
C PHE A 130 7.81 4.77 12.25
N TYR A 131 6.98 5.82 12.20
CA TYR A 131 7.11 6.87 11.20
C TYR A 131 8.45 7.60 11.29
N ASN A 132 8.85 7.99 12.48
CA ASN A 132 10.07 8.78 12.65
C ASN A 132 11.35 7.96 12.46
N THR A 133 11.35 6.67 12.81
CA THR A 133 12.58 5.86 12.88
C THR A 133 12.71 4.78 11.80
N LYS A 134 11.60 4.37 11.19
CA LYS A 134 11.60 3.31 10.18
C LYS A 134 11.17 3.80 8.80
N VAL A 135 10.35 4.85 8.75
CA VAL A 135 9.81 5.37 7.48
C VAL A 135 10.58 6.60 6.98
N LEU A 136 10.81 7.59 7.83
CA LEU A 136 11.44 8.87 7.47
C LEU A 136 12.98 8.90 7.62
N ASN A 137 13.59 7.80 8.08
CA ASN A 137 15.04 7.71 8.27
C ASN A 137 15.83 7.60 6.96
#